data_AF-A0A923F9G1-F1
#
_entry.id   AF-A0A923F9G1-F1
#
_cell.length_a   1.000
_cell.length_b   1.000
_cell.length_c   1.000
_cell.angle_alpha   90.00
_cell.angle_beta   90.00
_cell.angle_gamma   90.00
#
_symmetry.space_group_name_H-M   'P 1'
#
loop_
_entity.id
_entity.type
_entity.pdbx_description
1 polymer ?
#
loop_
_entity_poly.entity_id
_entity_poly.type
_entity_poly.pdbx_seq_one_letter_code
_entity_poly.pdbx_strand_id
1 'polypeptide(L)'
;MNISSKDLPDLQIDTSFTSPQGNAAAQRALDYYLKPAVSEPEVDERFFNVKGHLSGEEALVHASDLLRCAAATAFKAAENLQGASRDLAFSVVHMVDMARAMVDHSIDNDEVTAGKVRMDRKEFSHRADKKI
;
A
#
# COMPACT_ATOMS: atom_id res chain seq x y z
N MET A 1 -69.85 10.15 -44.31
CA MET A 1 -69.19 10.07 -42.99
C MET A 1 -67.70 9.89 -43.25
N ASN A 2 -66.90 10.91 -42.91
CA ASN A 2 -65.47 10.99 -43.22
C ASN A 2 -64.64 10.43 -42.05
N ILE A 3 -63.78 9.45 -42.34
CA ILE A 3 -62.78 8.90 -41.42
C ILE A 3 -61.45 9.66 -41.63
N SER A 4 -61.24 10.72 -40.85
CA SER A 4 -59.98 11.47 -40.88
C SER A 4 -58.99 10.89 -39.86
N SER A 5 -57.83 10.51 -40.36
CA SER A 5 -56.64 10.04 -39.64
C SER A 5 -56.36 10.88 -38.39
N LYS A 6 -56.06 10.21 -37.27
CA LYS A 6 -55.47 10.84 -36.10
C LYS A 6 -53.96 10.60 -36.16
N ASP A 7 -53.28 11.71 -36.38
CA ASP A 7 -51.84 11.87 -36.42
C ASP A 7 -51.15 11.31 -35.16
N LEU A 8 -49.98 10.71 -35.36
CA LEU A 8 -49.01 10.43 -34.31
C LEU A 8 -48.57 11.76 -33.68
N PRO A 9 -48.53 11.92 -32.35
CA PRO A 9 -47.74 12.98 -31.77
C PRO A 9 -46.26 12.60 -31.90
N ASP A 10 -45.50 13.45 -32.59
CA ASP A 10 -44.05 13.49 -32.55
C ASP A 10 -43.58 13.34 -31.11
N LEU A 11 -42.69 12.36 -30.89
CA LEU A 11 -41.93 12.25 -29.65
C LEU A 11 -40.96 13.43 -29.62
N GLN A 12 -41.46 14.60 -29.21
CA GLN A 12 -40.64 15.76 -28.92
C GLN A 12 -39.76 15.38 -27.74
N ILE A 13 -38.52 14.99 -28.04
CA ILE A 13 -37.45 14.90 -27.06
C ILE A 13 -37.14 16.34 -26.68
N ASP A 14 -37.93 16.85 -25.73
CA ASP A 14 -37.74 18.16 -25.16
C ASP A 14 -36.39 18.18 -24.46
N THR A 15 -35.43 18.81 -25.13
CA THR A 15 -34.06 18.98 -24.66
C THR A 15 -33.98 20.15 -23.65
N SER A 16 -35.11 20.67 -23.16
CA SER A 16 -35.17 21.88 -22.33
C SER A 16 -35.03 21.67 -20.81
N PHE A 17 -34.84 20.45 -20.30
CA PHE A 17 -34.48 20.27 -18.88
C PHE A 17 -32.98 20.47 -18.64
N THR A 18 -32.48 21.65 -18.99
CA THR A 18 -31.26 22.23 -18.42
C THR A 18 -31.59 22.87 -17.06
N SER A 19 -32.11 22.08 -16.10
CA SER A 19 -32.18 22.50 -14.70
C SER A 19 -31.01 21.89 -13.93
N PRO A 20 -30.12 22.70 -13.32
CA PRO A 20 -29.01 22.21 -12.48
C PRO A 20 -29.48 21.55 -11.18
N GLN A 21 -30.79 21.50 -10.91
CA GLN A 21 -31.36 20.98 -9.67
C GLN A 21 -32.00 19.62 -9.91
N GLY A 22 -31.27 18.56 -9.60
CA GLY A 22 -31.94 17.30 -9.25
C GLY A 22 -31.13 16.03 -9.41
N ASN A 23 -30.14 15.97 -10.29
CA ASN A 23 -29.52 14.69 -10.57
C ASN A 23 -28.16 14.54 -9.87
N ALA A 24 -28.22 14.41 -8.54
CA ALA A 24 -27.07 14.04 -7.73
C ALA A 24 -26.42 12.72 -8.19
N ALA A 25 -27.20 11.81 -8.78
CA ALA A 25 -26.67 10.59 -9.39
C ALA A 25 -25.91 10.87 -10.70
N ALA A 26 -26.41 11.79 -11.55
CA ALA A 26 -25.71 12.21 -12.75
C ALA A 26 -24.44 12.99 -12.42
N GLN A 27 -24.46 13.87 -11.41
CA GLN A 27 -23.24 14.54 -10.96
C GLN A 27 -22.24 13.53 -10.39
N ARG A 28 -22.69 12.56 -9.57
CA ARG A 28 -21.81 11.47 -9.11
C ARG A 28 -21.25 10.63 -10.26
N ALA A 29 -22.05 10.36 -11.29
CA ALA A 29 -21.59 9.63 -12.48
C ALA A 29 -20.56 10.46 -13.26
N LEU A 30 -20.82 11.75 -13.47
CA LEU A 30 -19.90 12.65 -14.15
C LEU A 30 -18.59 12.79 -13.36
N ASP A 31 -18.66 12.95 -12.04
CA ASP A 31 -17.50 13.01 -11.14
C ASP A 31 -16.74 11.68 -11.06
N TYR A 32 -17.37 10.55 -11.38
CA TYR A 32 -16.73 9.24 -11.46
C TYR A 32 -16.00 9.07 -12.80
N TYR A 33 -16.66 9.44 -13.90
CA TYR A 33 -16.14 9.23 -15.26
C TYR A 33 -15.20 10.34 -15.74
N LEU A 34 -15.24 11.56 -15.18
CA LEU A 34 -14.37 12.69 -15.56
C LEU A 34 -13.18 12.92 -14.63
N LYS A 35 -12.96 12.05 -13.62
CA LYS A 35 -11.66 12.07 -12.91
C LYS A 35 -10.56 11.67 -13.91
N PRO A 36 -9.47 12.44 -14.06
CA PRO A 36 -8.33 12.01 -14.87
C PRO A 36 -7.90 10.67 -14.32
N ALA A 37 -7.84 9.66 -15.21
CA ALA A 37 -7.66 8.24 -14.92
C ALA A 37 -7.36 8.02 -13.45
N VAL A 38 -8.40 7.70 -12.66
CA VAL A 38 -8.21 7.08 -11.36
C VAL A 38 -7.22 5.98 -11.65
N SER A 39 -5.99 6.19 -11.18
CA SER A 39 -4.85 5.30 -11.34
C SER A 39 -5.41 3.90 -11.21
N GLU A 40 -5.57 3.20 -12.34
CA GLU A 40 -5.88 1.79 -12.30
C GLU A 40 -4.88 1.23 -11.30
N PRO A 41 -5.31 0.44 -10.30
CA PRO A 41 -4.36 -0.10 -9.34
C PRO A 41 -3.32 -0.79 -10.20
N GLU A 42 -2.11 -0.22 -10.24
CA GLU A 42 -1.07 -0.72 -11.10
C GLU A 42 -0.97 -2.19 -10.72
N VAL A 43 -1.30 -3.06 -11.67
CA VAL A 43 -1.24 -4.48 -11.45
C VAL A 43 0.23 -4.74 -11.33
N ASP A 44 0.73 -4.61 -10.12
CA ASP A 44 2.13 -4.80 -9.80
C ASP A 44 2.35 -6.28 -10.08
N GLU A 45 2.87 -6.59 -11.28
CA GLU A 45 3.19 -7.93 -11.77
C GLU A 45 4.38 -8.46 -10.97
N ARG A 46 4.26 -8.49 -9.64
CA ARG A 46 5.25 -9.05 -8.76
C ARG A 46 5.17 -10.55 -8.90
N PHE A 47 6.30 -11.16 -9.25
CA PHE A 47 6.48 -12.60 -9.21
C PHE A 47 6.14 -13.22 -7.84
N PHE A 48 6.22 -12.43 -6.76
CA PHE A 48 5.79 -12.82 -5.41
C PHE A 48 5.03 -11.67 -4.74
N ASN A 49 3.86 -11.97 -4.18
CA ASN A 49 3.11 -11.03 -3.35
C ASN A 49 3.05 -11.52 -1.90
N VAL A 50 3.30 -10.60 -0.97
CA VAL A 50 3.18 -10.85 0.46
C VAL A 50 1.69 -10.82 0.83
N LYS A 51 1.22 -11.72 1.72
CA LYS A 51 -0.19 -11.75 2.13
C LYS A 51 -0.59 -10.39 2.71
N GLY A 52 -1.71 -9.82 2.22
CA GLY A 52 -2.14 -8.46 2.58
C GLY A 52 -2.54 -8.23 4.04
N HIS A 53 -2.55 -9.28 4.87
CA HIS A 53 -2.84 -9.20 6.31
C HIS A 53 -1.63 -9.45 7.21
N LEU A 54 -0.42 -9.56 6.66
CA LEU A 54 0.77 -9.72 7.48
C LEU A 54 1.04 -8.43 8.27
N SER A 55 1.19 -8.58 9.58
CA SER A 55 1.66 -7.50 10.44
C SER A 55 3.08 -7.09 10.02
N GLY A 56 3.46 -5.83 10.29
CA GLY A 56 4.83 -5.35 10.09
C GLY A 56 5.85 -6.23 10.84
N GLU A 57 5.53 -6.62 12.07
CA GLU A 57 6.35 -7.52 12.89
C GLU A 57 6.53 -8.89 12.22
N GLU A 58 5.44 -9.51 11.75
CA GLU A 58 5.49 -10.80 11.05
C GLU A 58 6.29 -10.71 9.74
N ALA A 59 6.16 -9.60 9.01
CA ALA A 59 6.94 -9.34 7.81
C ALA A 59 8.44 -9.23 8.11
N LEU A 60 8.83 -8.55 9.20
CA LEU A 60 10.23 -8.42 9.63
C LEU A 60 10.82 -9.76 10.12
N VAL A 61 10.02 -10.59 10.81
CA VAL A 61 10.42 -11.96 11.17
C VAL A 61 10.67 -12.79 9.92
N HIS A 62 9.75 -12.76 8.95
CA HIS A 62 9.91 -13.48 7.68
C HIS A 62 11.10 -12.99 6.86
N ALA A 63 11.34 -11.68 6.81
CA ALA A 63 12.52 -11.11 6.19
C ALA A 63 13.81 -11.62 6.85
N SER A 64 13.85 -11.64 8.19
CA SER A 64 15.01 -12.14 8.95
C SER A 64 15.31 -13.62 8.66
N ASP A 65 14.27 -14.45 8.58
CA ASP A 65 14.41 -15.86 8.22
C ASP A 65 14.89 -16.05 6.78
N LEU A 66 14.40 -15.23 5.85
CA LEU A 66 14.85 -15.25 4.46
C LEU A 66 16.33 -14.86 4.34
N LEU A 67 16.75 -13.83 5.06
CA LEU A 67 18.15 -13.40 5.13
C LEU A 67 19.05 -14.50 5.71
N ARG A 68 18.61 -15.19 6.77
CA ARG A 68 19.33 -16.35 7.34
C ARG A 68 19.49 -17.47 6.30
N CYS A 69 18.43 -17.78 5.56
CA CYS A 69 18.48 -18.77 4.48
C CYS A 69 19.43 -18.35 3.35
N ALA A 70 19.43 -17.07 2.97
CA ALA A 70 20.33 -16.53 1.95
C ALA A 70 21.80 -16.64 2.38
N ALA A 71 22.13 -16.27 3.61
CA ALA A 71 23.49 -16.41 4.16
C ALA A 71 23.94 -17.88 4.14
N ALA A 72 23.12 -18.80 4.64
CA ALA A 72 23.45 -20.23 4.63
C ALA A 72 23.68 -20.77 3.21
N THR A 73 22.87 -20.31 2.24
CA THR A 73 23.02 -20.67 0.83
C THR A 73 24.32 -20.13 0.24
N ALA A 74 24.66 -18.87 0.52
CA ALA A 74 25.89 -18.24 0.05
C ALA A 74 27.14 -18.89 0.66
N PHE A 75 27.13 -19.19 1.97
CA PHE A 75 28.21 -19.94 2.61
C PHE A 75 28.40 -21.31 1.99
N LYS A 76 27.32 -22.08 1.83
CA LYS A 76 27.38 -23.40 1.21
C LYS A 76 27.84 -23.35 -0.25
N ALA A 77 27.44 -22.32 -1.00
CA ALA A 77 27.94 -22.09 -2.35
C ALA A 77 29.45 -21.82 -2.35
N ALA A 78 29.95 -21.04 -1.37
CA ALA A 78 31.36 -20.70 -1.24
C ALA A 78 32.27 -21.89 -0.89
N GLU A 79 31.76 -22.95 -0.25
CA GLU A 79 32.55 -24.11 0.19
C GLU A 79 33.34 -24.77 -0.93
N ASN A 80 32.78 -24.85 -2.14
CA ASN A 80 33.39 -25.50 -3.30
C ASN A 80 33.97 -24.51 -4.32
N LEU A 81 34.00 -23.21 -4.00
CA LEU A 81 34.54 -22.16 -4.87
C LEU A 81 35.93 -21.72 -4.42
N GLN A 82 36.71 -21.18 -5.35
CA GLN A 82 38.04 -20.62 -5.10
C GLN A 82 38.22 -19.31 -5.86
N GLY A 83 39.17 -18.49 -5.41
CA GLY A 83 39.47 -17.18 -6.02
C GLY A 83 38.25 -16.26 -6.10
N ALA A 84 38.16 -15.50 -7.18
CA ALA A 84 37.15 -14.45 -7.36
C ALA A 84 35.70 -14.93 -7.21
N SER A 85 35.38 -16.18 -7.59
CA SER A 85 34.01 -16.72 -7.44
C SER A 85 33.63 -16.93 -5.97
N ARG A 86 34.60 -17.32 -5.13
CA ARG A 86 34.40 -17.43 -3.67
C ARG A 86 34.28 -16.05 -3.04
N ASP A 87 35.08 -15.09 -3.50
CA ASP A 87 35.02 -13.70 -3.03
C ASP A 87 33.65 -13.07 -3.36
N LEU A 88 33.09 -13.37 -4.53
CA LEU A 88 31.74 -12.95 -4.91
C LEU A 88 30.67 -13.57 -3.99
N ALA A 89 30.77 -14.87 -3.67
CA ALA A 89 29.84 -15.51 -2.75
C ALA A 89 29.90 -14.89 -1.33
N PHE A 90 31.10 -14.54 -0.84
CA PHE A 90 31.23 -13.82 0.42
C PHE A 90 30.76 -12.37 0.35
N SER A 91 30.83 -11.73 -0.82
CA SER A 91 30.23 -10.41 -1.02
C SER A 91 28.71 -10.46 -0.83
N VAL A 92 28.05 -11.55 -1.24
CA VAL A 92 26.63 -11.77 -0.95
C VAL A 92 26.37 -11.91 0.55
N VAL A 93 27.21 -12.65 1.28
CA VAL A 93 27.11 -12.73 2.75
C VAL A 93 27.19 -11.34 3.38
N HIS A 94 28.16 -10.52 2.94
CA HIS A 94 28.29 -9.16 3.45
C HIS A 94 27.05 -8.30 3.18
N MET A 95 26.44 -8.40 1.99
CA MET A 95 25.17 -7.73 1.68
C MET A 95 24.03 -8.19 2.60
N VAL A 96 23.97 -9.49 2.90
CA VAL A 96 22.98 -10.05 3.83
C VAL A 96 23.17 -9.50 5.25
N ASP A 97 24.41 -9.40 5.73
CA ASP A 97 24.69 -8.84 7.06
C ASP A 97 24.28 -7.37 7.16
N MET A 98 24.53 -6.58 6.11
CA MET A 98 24.06 -5.18 6.06
C MET A 98 22.53 -5.09 6.05
N ALA A 99 21.86 -5.92 5.24
CA ALA A 99 20.41 -5.95 5.19
C ALA A 99 19.80 -6.31 6.55
N ARG A 100 20.43 -7.25 7.28
CA ARG A 100 20.01 -7.62 8.63
C ARG A 100 20.13 -6.45 9.60
N ALA A 101 21.24 -5.72 9.58
CA ALA A 101 21.41 -4.54 10.42
C ALA A 101 20.32 -3.47 10.15
N MET A 102 19.87 -3.33 8.90
CA MET A 102 18.76 -2.43 8.56
C MET A 102 17.41 -2.92 9.12
N VAL A 103 17.17 -4.24 9.09
CA VAL A 103 15.97 -4.86 9.69
C VAL A 103 15.98 -4.67 11.20
N ASP A 104 17.09 -4.98 11.87
CA ASP A 104 17.22 -4.83 13.32
C ASP A 104 17.00 -3.36 13.73
N HIS A 105 17.59 -2.41 13.00
CA HIS A 105 17.38 -0.99 13.21
C HIS A 105 15.91 -0.56 13.02
N SER A 106 15.16 -1.17 12.10
CA SER A 106 13.74 -0.84 11.91
C SER A 106 12.90 -1.20 13.14
N ILE A 107 13.25 -2.29 13.83
CA ILE A 107 12.58 -2.73 15.05
C ILE A 107 12.89 -1.76 16.20
N ASP A 108 14.16 -1.38 16.36
CA ASP A 108 14.59 -0.47 17.44
C ASP A 108 13.89 0.91 17.35
N ASN A 109 13.63 1.42 16.13
CA ASN A 109 12.93 2.69 15.95
C ASN A 109 11.44 2.63 16.30
N ASP A 110 10.80 1.48 16.06
CA ASP A 110 9.39 1.27 16.43
C ASP A 110 9.22 1.22 17.96
N GLU A 111 10.20 0.64 18.69
CA GLU A 111 10.18 0.65 20.16
C GLU A 111 10.41 2.04 20.76
N VAL A 112 11.35 2.82 20.20
CA VAL A 112 11.67 4.17 20.68
C VAL A 112 10.48 5.13 20.45
N THR A 113 9.81 5.03 19.31
CA THR A 113 8.63 5.85 19.01
C THR A 113 7.45 5.48 19.92
N ALA A 114 7.21 4.19 20.17
CA ALA A 114 6.20 3.74 21.13
C ALA A 114 6.50 4.21 22.57
N GLY A 115 7.78 4.17 22.97
CA GLY A 115 8.23 4.67 24.27
C GLY A 115 8.02 6.18 24.46
N LYS A 116 8.30 6.97 23.42
CA LYS A 116 8.13 8.44 23.44
C LYS A 116 6.66 8.85 23.52
N VAL A 117 5.79 8.24 22.71
CA VAL A 117 4.33 8.46 22.77
C VAL A 117 3.76 8.12 24.16
N ARG A 118 4.30 7.08 24.82
CA ARG A 118 3.88 6.70 26.16
C ARG A 118 4.36 7.68 27.23
N MET A 119 5.55 8.27 27.10
CA MET A 119 6.04 9.32 27.99
C MET A 119 5.23 10.61 27.83
N ASP A 120 4.98 11.05 26.60
CA ASP A 120 4.21 12.26 26.30
C ASP A 120 2.77 12.17 26.85
N ARG A 121 2.16 10.98 26.79
CA ARG A 121 0.83 10.74 27.39
C ARG A 121 0.84 10.86 28.92
N LYS A 122 1.92 10.44 29.59
CA LYS A 122 2.04 10.54 31.05
C LYS A 122 2.29 11.98 31.51
N GLU A 123 3.10 12.74 30.75
CA GLU A 123 3.33 14.18 30.98
C GLU A 123 2.02 14.99 30.90
N PHE A 124 1.17 14.70 29.92
CA PHE A 124 -0.11 15.38 29.78
C PHE A 124 -1.08 15.07 30.94
N SER A 125 -1.07 13.83 31.43
CA SER A 125 -1.86 13.42 32.59
C SER A 125 -1.41 14.13 33.88
N HIS A 126 -0.10 14.17 34.15
CA HIS A 126 0.42 14.88 35.33
C HIS A 126 0.19 16.39 35.29
N ARG A 127 0.12 16.99 34.10
CA ARG A 127 -0.19 18.42 33.96
C ARG A 127 -1.68 18.73 34.18
N ALA A 128 -2.57 17.79 33.89
CA ALA A 128 -4.01 17.94 34.11
C ALA A 128 -4.38 17.92 35.61
N ASP A 129 -3.70 17.09 36.40
CA ASP A 129 -3.96 16.98 37.85
C ASP A 129 -3.48 18.20 38.65
N LYS A 130 -2.60 19.04 38.09
CA LYS A 130 -2.01 20.22 38.77
C LYS A 130 -2.82 21.52 38.59
N LYS A 131 -4.00 21.44 37.96
CA LYS A 131 -4.88 22.61 37.69
C LYS A 131 -6.20 22.62 38.46
N ILE A 132 -6.36 21.75 39.47
CA ILE A 132 -7.50 21.73 40.39
C ILE A 132 -7.04 22.16 41.77
#